data_AF-A0A1X1ZBF8-F1
#
_entry.id   AF-A0A1X1ZBF8-F1
#
_cell.length_a   1.000
_cell.length_b   1.000
_cell.length_c   1.000
_cell.angle_alpha   90.00
_cell.angle_beta   90.00
_cell.angle_gamma   90.00
#
_symmetry.space_group_name_H-M   'P 1'
#
loop_
_entity.id
_entity.type
_entity.pdbx_description
1 polymer ?
#
loop_
_entity_poly.entity_id
_entity_poly.type
_entity_poly.pdbx_seq_one_letter_code
_entity_poly.pdbx_strand_id
1 'polypeptide(L)'
;MSWIPSTLAVALVSAGLVACPSPADAAVQAIQLTGAGAPLGGGTALIMGGSGMSTPGPGYADLVNELYLAPLGFTGTTQILTTPEALYPFLGAFTETFDSSVDEGIQILQAAILDQIAGGQVDADDPVVVFGWSQSSVISSLLMEQLADQGVPSDYVHFVLLGNESLPNGGMLSRFDLPTGTYPVLTSLGMTFSGAAPANLFPTTVYTTEYDGFANFPQYPINLLSTINAVMGIIFSHTTYLGLSPEDIANAVLLPTSSPDLLTDYYMIPSATLPLLAPLQLLPYIGNPLVDLLDPVLRVLVNLGYGNIEHGWSPEFADTPTSIEFLPDFSVLQQVPQALLDGAQKGLTDAFNTLMDPDNYVYSLPEWAEQLASLGDVMVGGESSAGVTVPTTWDDLFGSFPPHTGYPPLDMLSALMFTLPEYSYNVFMSEIAEGDLLDAIGIPLAATAGLLPLALIGALL
;
A
#
# COMPACT_ATOMS: atom_id res chain seq x y z
N MET A 1 -45.56 3.23 -69.29
CA MET A 1 -44.23 3.68 -68.84
C MET A 1 -44.06 3.15 -67.42
N SER A 2 -43.52 1.92 -67.24
CA SER A 2 -42.08 1.63 -67.06
C SER A 2 -41.59 2.26 -65.73
N TRP A 3 -41.20 1.58 -64.64
CA TRP A 3 -40.40 0.35 -64.45
C TRP A 3 -40.69 -0.30 -63.06
N ILE A 4 -40.30 -1.58 -62.90
CA ILE A 4 -40.22 -2.43 -61.68
C ILE A 4 -38.70 -2.74 -61.45
N PRO A 5 -38.15 -3.33 -60.35
CA PRO A 5 -38.37 -3.36 -58.88
C PRO A 5 -37.10 -2.94 -58.09
N SER A 6 -37.08 -2.99 -56.75
CA SER A 6 -36.31 -4.02 -56.01
C SER A 6 -36.77 -4.14 -54.55
N THR A 7 -37.00 -5.39 -54.17
CA THR A 7 -37.39 -5.94 -52.87
C THR A 7 -36.25 -5.93 -51.85
N LEU A 8 -36.54 -5.56 -50.59
CA LEU A 8 -35.88 -6.13 -49.42
C LEU A 8 -36.96 -6.43 -48.36
N ALA A 9 -37.27 -7.72 -48.21
CA ALA A 9 -38.14 -8.23 -47.15
C ALA A 9 -37.24 -8.64 -45.97
N VAL A 10 -37.38 -7.97 -44.83
CA VAL A 10 -36.79 -8.41 -43.57
C VAL A 10 -37.80 -9.34 -42.90
N ALA A 11 -37.43 -10.62 -42.79
CA ALA A 11 -38.20 -11.63 -42.08
C ALA A 11 -37.96 -11.48 -40.57
N LEU A 12 -39.04 -11.18 -39.84
CA LEU A 12 -39.14 -11.38 -38.39
C LEU A 12 -39.21 -12.88 -38.11
N VAL A 13 -38.13 -13.44 -37.54
CA VAL A 13 -38.17 -14.75 -36.89
C VAL A 13 -38.08 -14.52 -35.39
N SER A 14 -39.24 -14.61 -34.74
CA SER A 14 -39.38 -14.83 -33.31
C SER A 14 -38.82 -16.20 -32.94
N ALA A 15 -37.74 -16.21 -32.15
CA ALA A 15 -37.24 -17.37 -31.43
C ALA A 15 -37.20 -17.02 -29.93
N GLY A 16 -37.63 -17.95 -29.10
CA GLY A 16 -38.02 -17.71 -27.71
C GLY A 16 -36.88 -17.23 -26.81
N LEU A 17 -37.25 -16.32 -25.91
CA LEU A 17 -36.52 -16.01 -24.69
C LEU A 17 -36.40 -17.28 -23.85
N VAL A 18 -35.26 -17.96 -23.96
CA VAL A 18 -34.73 -18.73 -22.83
C VAL A 18 -34.03 -17.70 -21.96
N ALA A 19 -34.67 -17.31 -20.87
CA ALA A 19 -34.02 -16.56 -19.81
C ALA A 19 -32.92 -17.46 -19.23
N CYS A 20 -31.67 -17.22 -19.63
CA CYS A 20 -30.53 -17.66 -18.83
C CYS A 20 -30.62 -16.89 -17.51
N PRO A 21 -30.54 -17.56 -16.34
CA PRO A 21 -30.36 -16.83 -15.10
C PRO A 21 -29.05 -16.05 -15.24
N SER A 22 -29.13 -14.73 -15.02
CA SER A 22 -27.96 -13.94 -14.71
C SER A 22 -27.20 -14.69 -13.60
N PRO A 23 -25.86 -14.86 -13.68
CA PRO A 23 -25.13 -15.17 -12.47
C PRO A 23 -25.56 -14.10 -11.46
N ALA A 24 -26.11 -14.55 -10.33
CA ALA A 24 -26.53 -13.67 -9.28
C ALA A 24 -25.38 -12.70 -9.01
N ASP A 25 -25.69 -11.40 -8.97
CA ASP A 25 -24.87 -10.47 -8.22
C ASP A 25 -24.57 -11.18 -6.90
N ALA A 26 -23.30 -11.55 -6.70
CA ALA A 26 -22.84 -11.93 -5.40
C ALA A 26 -23.05 -10.66 -4.58
N ALA A 27 -24.20 -10.59 -3.91
CA ALA A 27 -24.46 -9.59 -2.91
C ALA A 27 -23.29 -9.71 -1.95
N VAL A 28 -22.36 -8.75 -2.05
CA VAL A 28 -21.38 -8.49 -1.02
C VAL A 28 -22.24 -8.24 0.20
N GLN A 29 -22.37 -9.25 1.06
CA GLN A 29 -22.90 -9.03 2.38
C GLN A 29 -21.94 -8.01 2.97
N ALA A 30 -22.45 -6.80 3.21
CA ALA A 30 -21.80 -5.86 4.11
C ALA A 30 -21.64 -6.60 5.44
N ILE A 31 -20.47 -7.19 5.61
CA ILE A 31 -19.98 -7.61 6.91
C ILE A 31 -19.76 -6.28 7.61
N GLN A 32 -20.67 -5.92 8.52
CA GLN A 32 -20.32 -4.89 9.49
C GLN A 32 -18.99 -5.32 10.12
N LEU A 33 -18.05 -4.38 10.25
CA LEU A 33 -16.82 -4.53 11.04
C LEU A 33 -17.18 -5.00 12.46
N THR A 34 -17.38 -6.31 12.61
CA THR A 34 -17.26 -7.02 13.87
C THR A 34 -15.93 -7.73 13.78
N GLY A 35 -14.84 -6.96 13.70
CA GLY A 35 -13.52 -7.47 14.00
C GLY A 35 -13.59 -8.16 15.35
N ALA A 36 -13.02 -9.35 15.46
CA ALA A 36 -13.13 -10.20 16.65
C ALA A 36 -12.27 -9.70 17.83
N GLY A 37 -11.74 -8.47 17.75
CA GLY A 37 -10.89 -7.85 18.77
C GLY A 37 -11.68 -7.24 19.93
N ALA A 38 -11.03 -7.19 21.10
CA ALA A 38 -11.50 -6.37 22.22
C ALA A 38 -11.54 -4.88 21.82
N PRO A 39 -12.47 -4.08 22.34
CA PRO A 39 -12.50 -2.63 22.06
C PRO A 39 -11.18 -1.98 22.50
N LEU A 40 -10.76 -0.92 21.81
CA LEU A 40 -9.51 -0.20 22.10
C LEU A 40 -9.46 0.50 23.48
N GLY A 41 -10.56 0.54 24.23
CA GLY A 41 -10.57 0.96 25.64
C GLY A 41 -10.51 2.48 25.86
N GLY A 42 -10.25 2.87 27.12
CA GLY A 42 -10.20 4.26 27.59
C GLY A 42 -8.80 4.81 27.84
N GLY A 43 -7.75 4.07 27.45
CA GLY A 43 -6.34 4.42 27.64
C GLY A 43 -5.84 5.58 26.76
N THR A 44 -4.52 5.72 26.65
CA THR A 44 -3.88 6.74 25.80
C THR A 44 -3.63 6.19 24.40
N ALA A 45 -3.99 6.96 23.36
CA ALA A 45 -3.57 6.69 21.98
C ALA A 45 -2.38 7.56 21.59
N LEU A 46 -1.22 6.94 21.35
CA LEU A 46 -0.02 7.59 20.80
C LEU A 46 -0.17 7.73 19.28
N ILE A 47 -0.19 8.96 18.79
CA ILE A 47 -0.47 9.30 17.39
C ILE A 47 0.81 9.80 16.72
N MET A 48 1.33 9.04 15.75
CA MET A 48 2.49 9.40 14.93
C MET A 48 2.07 9.80 13.51
N GLY A 49 2.93 10.58 12.85
CA GLY A 49 2.80 10.93 11.43
C GLY A 49 3.39 9.86 10.52
N GLY A 50 3.25 10.04 9.20
CA GLY A 50 4.06 9.32 8.22
C GLY A 50 5.26 10.15 7.77
N SER A 51 6.05 9.60 6.85
CA SER A 51 7.22 10.29 6.27
C SER A 51 6.89 11.72 5.84
N GLY A 52 7.66 12.70 6.34
CA GLY A 52 7.45 14.12 6.07
C GLY A 52 6.64 14.86 7.14
N MET A 53 6.02 14.16 8.09
CA MET A 53 5.18 14.70 9.16
C MET A 53 5.77 14.36 10.54
N SER A 54 6.86 15.02 10.92
CA SER A 54 7.57 14.73 12.17
C SER A 54 6.73 14.99 13.43
N THR A 55 5.95 16.07 13.44
CA THR A 55 4.98 16.35 14.51
C THR A 55 3.61 16.55 13.87
N PRO A 56 2.66 15.60 14.02
CA PRO A 56 1.29 15.80 13.56
C PRO A 56 0.61 17.04 14.17
N GLY A 57 -0.35 17.62 13.45
CA GLY A 57 -1.23 18.66 13.98
C GLY A 57 -2.41 18.11 14.81
N PRO A 58 -3.12 18.94 15.58
CA PRO A 58 -4.30 18.49 16.34
C PRO A 58 -5.43 17.97 15.44
N GLY A 59 -5.65 18.60 14.27
CA GLY A 59 -6.68 18.14 13.33
C GLY A 59 -6.40 16.76 12.74
N TYR A 60 -5.13 16.39 12.60
CA TYR A 60 -4.72 15.02 12.23
C TYR A 60 -5.14 14.01 13.31
N ALA A 61 -4.86 14.28 14.58
CA ALA A 61 -5.21 13.38 15.68
C ALA A 61 -6.73 13.22 15.83
N ASP A 62 -7.49 14.31 15.66
CA ASP A 62 -8.97 14.27 15.66
C ASP A 62 -9.51 13.35 14.55
N LEU A 63 -8.96 13.48 13.34
CA LEU A 63 -9.39 12.72 12.18
C LEU A 63 -8.99 11.24 12.27
N VAL A 64 -7.78 10.94 12.74
CA VAL A 64 -7.33 9.58 13.06
C VAL A 64 -8.29 8.92 14.05
N ASN A 65 -8.64 9.65 15.11
CA ASN A 65 -9.59 9.14 16.09
C ASN A 65 -10.96 8.87 15.47
N GLU A 66 -11.49 9.82 14.69
CA GLU A 66 -12.80 9.70 14.05
C GLU A 66 -12.87 8.51 13.07
N LEU A 67 -11.86 8.33 12.22
CA LEU A 67 -11.88 7.36 11.14
C LEU A 67 -11.42 5.96 11.56
N TYR A 68 -10.45 5.85 12.47
CA TYR A 68 -9.75 4.58 12.70
C TYR A 68 -9.76 4.09 14.16
N LEU A 69 -9.86 4.98 15.16
CA LEU A 69 -9.81 4.55 16.57
C LEU A 69 -11.20 4.41 17.18
N ALA A 70 -12.05 5.43 17.09
CA ALA A 70 -13.38 5.43 17.66
C ALA A 70 -14.29 4.31 17.08
N PRO A 71 -14.24 3.98 15.78
CA PRO A 71 -14.97 2.83 15.23
C PRO A 71 -14.53 1.48 15.82
N LEU A 72 -13.28 1.37 16.29
CA LEU A 72 -12.73 0.21 17.00
C LEU A 72 -12.98 0.28 18.52
N GLY A 73 -13.81 1.21 18.99
CA GLY A 73 -14.22 1.32 20.39
C GLY A 73 -13.25 2.11 21.28
N PHE A 74 -12.36 2.92 20.70
CA PHE A 74 -11.53 3.83 21.49
C PHE A 74 -12.38 4.93 22.13
N THR A 75 -12.17 5.16 23.42
CA THR A 75 -12.90 6.16 24.23
C THR A 75 -11.97 7.05 25.07
N GLY A 76 -10.66 6.85 24.92
CA GLY A 76 -9.64 7.52 25.71
C GLY A 76 -9.19 8.86 25.14
N THR A 77 -7.91 9.19 25.35
CA THR A 77 -7.32 10.45 24.90
C THR A 77 -6.18 10.25 23.92
N THR A 78 -6.18 11.02 22.84
CA THR A 78 -5.08 11.06 21.87
C THR A 78 -3.92 11.91 22.39
N GLN A 79 -2.70 11.42 22.22
CA GLN A 79 -1.46 12.12 22.49
C GLN A 79 -0.59 12.06 21.22
N ILE A 80 -0.30 13.23 20.66
CA ILE A 80 0.61 13.35 19.53
C ILE A 80 2.03 13.01 20.00
N LEU A 81 2.71 12.17 19.22
CA LEU A 81 4.09 11.78 19.44
C LEU A 81 4.94 12.29 18.28
N THR A 82 5.95 13.10 18.60
CA THR A 82 6.93 13.58 17.62
C THR A 82 7.97 12.50 17.35
N THR A 83 8.16 12.16 16.09
CA THR A 83 9.17 11.23 15.58
C THR A 83 9.94 11.90 14.42
N PRO A 84 11.11 11.39 13.98
CA PRO A 84 11.87 12.07 12.94
C PRO A 84 11.16 12.08 11.58
N GLU A 85 10.53 10.98 11.19
CA GLU A 85 9.76 10.82 9.95
C GLU A 85 10.51 11.29 8.69
N ALA A 86 11.82 11.07 8.62
CA ALA A 86 12.65 11.40 7.47
C ALA A 86 12.76 10.22 6.50
N LEU A 87 12.85 10.53 5.20
CA LEU A 87 12.86 9.53 4.13
C LEU A 87 13.75 10.04 2.99
N TYR A 88 15.07 9.95 3.19
CA TYR A 88 16.02 10.18 2.11
C TYR A 88 15.82 9.13 1.00
N PRO A 89 15.88 9.52 -0.29
CA PRO A 89 15.99 10.88 -0.81
C PRO A 89 14.65 11.55 -1.15
N PHE A 90 13.53 10.89 -0.87
CA PHE A 90 12.21 11.30 -1.34
C PHE A 90 11.69 12.58 -0.68
N LEU A 91 12.26 12.98 0.47
CA LEU A 91 11.95 14.25 1.15
C LEU A 91 12.98 15.36 0.91
N GLY A 92 13.99 15.12 0.08
CA GLY A 92 14.97 16.11 -0.36
C GLY A 92 16.43 15.65 -0.25
N ALA A 93 17.32 16.45 -0.84
CA ALA A 93 18.76 16.24 -0.71
C ALA A 93 19.23 16.54 0.72
N PHE A 94 20.21 15.76 1.17
CA PHE A 94 20.82 15.84 2.50
C PHE A 94 19.83 15.67 3.65
N THR A 95 18.68 15.02 3.46
CA THR A 95 17.81 14.66 4.59
C THR A 95 18.36 13.42 5.30
N GLU A 96 17.90 13.19 6.53
CA GLU A 96 18.17 11.94 7.24
C GLU A 96 17.66 10.71 6.47
N THR A 97 18.39 9.60 6.61
CA THR A 97 18.07 8.31 5.96
C THR A 97 16.89 7.62 6.63
N PHE A 98 16.25 6.71 5.90
CA PHE A 98 15.11 5.96 6.43
C PHE A 98 15.48 5.16 7.67
N ASP A 99 16.57 4.39 7.63
CA ASP A 99 16.98 3.53 8.74
C ASP A 99 17.29 4.34 10.01
N SER A 100 17.98 5.49 9.89
CA SER A 100 18.26 6.35 11.05
C SER A 100 16.97 6.95 11.64
N SER A 101 16.06 7.42 10.79
CA SER A 101 14.76 7.94 11.20
C SER A 101 13.92 6.90 11.95
N VAL A 102 13.85 5.67 11.41
CA VAL A 102 13.14 4.56 12.03
C VAL A 102 13.77 4.17 13.37
N ASP A 103 15.10 4.05 13.44
CA ASP A 103 15.81 3.68 14.67
C ASP A 103 15.57 4.68 15.81
N GLU A 104 15.60 5.99 15.53
CA GLU A 104 15.26 7.01 16.52
C GLU A 104 13.77 7.00 16.87
N GLY A 105 12.89 6.82 15.87
CA GLY A 105 11.45 6.66 16.07
C GLY A 105 11.09 5.49 17.00
N ILE A 106 11.76 4.34 16.85
CA ILE A 106 11.60 3.17 17.72
C ILE A 106 11.95 3.53 19.17
N GLN A 107 13.06 4.23 19.40
CA GLN A 107 13.48 4.62 20.76
C GLN A 107 12.46 5.57 21.41
N ILE A 108 11.95 6.53 20.64
CA ILE A 108 10.95 7.49 21.12
C ILE A 108 9.64 6.77 21.46
N LEU A 109 9.13 5.95 20.56
CA LEU A 109 7.88 5.22 20.76
C LEU A 109 7.99 4.23 21.92
N GLN A 110 9.10 3.49 22.03
CA GLN A 110 9.35 2.59 23.14
C GLN A 110 9.32 3.32 24.47
N ALA A 111 10.02 4.45 24.59
CA ALA A 111 10.02 5.26 25.81
C ALA A 111 8.60 5.73 26.17
N ALA A 112 7.84 6.22 25.18
CA ALA A 112 6.47 6.68 25.39
C ALA A 112 5.54 5.56 25.89
N ILE A 113 5.62 4.36 25.31
CA ILE A 113 4.82 3.19 25.73
C ILE A 113 5.20 2.78 27.16
N LEU A 114 6.50 2.63 27.44
CA LEU A 114 6.97 2.20 28.76
C LEU A 114 6.63 3.23 29.86
N ASP A 115 6.63 4.53 29.55
CA ASP A 115 6.21 5.57 30.48
C ASP A 115 4.71 5.49 30.81
N GLN A 116 3.85 5.21 29.81
CA GLN A 116 2.42 4.97 30.06
C GLN A 116 2.21 3.75 30.97
N ILE A 117 2.90 2.64 30.69
CA ILE A 117 2.83 1.41 31.50
C ILE A 117 3.34 1.68 32.93
N ALA A 118 4.48 2.38 33.08
CA ALA A 118 5.04 2.73 34.39
C ALA A 118 4.13 3.68 35.20
N GLY A 119 3.27 4.45 34.53
CA GLY A 119 2.24 5.29 35.13
C GLY A 119 1.13 4.51 35.85
N GLY A 120 1.00 3.21 35.58
CA GLY A 120 0.12 2.29 36.31
C GLY A 120 -1.37 2.39 35.96
N GLN A 121 -1.71 2.99 34.82
CA GLN A 121 -3.09 3.08 34.29
C GLN A 121 -3.32 2.20 33.07
N VAL A 122 -2.33 1.38 32.69
CA VAL A 122 -2.40 0.49 31.53
C VAL A 122 -2.73 -0.92 32.01
N ASP A 123 -3.78 -1.49 31.43
CA ASP A 123 -4.15 -2.89 31.54
C ASP A 123 -4.90 -3.35 30.27
N ALA A 124 -5.49 -4.54 30.29
CA ALA A 124 -6.19 -5.12 29.15
C ALA A 124 -7.51 -4.40 28.80
N ASP A 125 -8.13 -3.67 29.74
CA ASP A 125 -9.35 -2.90 29.51
C ASP A 125 -9.02 -1.48 29.02
N ASP A 126 -7.88 -0.93 29.46
CA ASP A 126 -7.37 0.39 29.09
C ASP A 126 -5.90 0.30 28.54
N PRO A 127 -5.68 -0.31 27.36
CA PRO A 127 -4.34 -0.47 26.80
C PRO A 127 -3.76 0.86 26.28
N VAL A 128 -2.44 0.86 26.02
CA VAL A 128 -1.83 1.90 25.18
C VAL A 128 -2.18 1.59 23.73
N VAL A 129 -2.85 2.51 23.05
CA VAL A 129 -3.12 2.41 21.61
C VAL A 129 -1.99 3.12 20.87
N VAL A 130 -1.45 2.51 19.83
CA VAL A 130 -0.44 3.08 18.96
C VAL A 130 -1.01 3.19 17.56
N PHE A 131 -1.10 4.41 17.05
CA PHE A 131 -1.46 4.66 15.66
C PHE A 131 -0.22 4.96 14.83
N GLY A 132 -0.05 4.23 13.74
CA GLY A 132 1.01 4.43 12.76
C GLY A 132 0.45 4.55 11.34
N TRP A 133 1.09 5.37 10.52
CA TRP A 133 0.82 5.51 9.10
C TRP A 133 2.13 5.57 8.32
N SER A 134 2.27 4.77 7.26
CA SER A 134 3.50 4.70 6.46
C SER A 134 4.70 4.36 7.37
N GLN A 135 5.76 5.15 7.35
CA GLN A 135 6.98 4.94 8.14
C GLN A 135 6.74 4.66 9.62
N SER A 136 5.75 5.31 10.28
CA SER A 136 5.45 5.00 11.68
C SER A 136 4.75 3.66 11.89
N SER A 137 4.15 3.07 10.85
CA SER A 137 3.75 1.66 10.82
C SER A 137 4.96 0.72 10.78
N VAL A 138 6.05 1.09 10.12
CA VAL A 138 7.33 0.34 10.14
C VAL A 138 7.97 0.44 11.53
N ILE A 139 8.05 1.65 12.10
CA ILE A 139 8.52 1.88 13.48
C ILE A 139 7.74 0.98 14.45
N SER A 140 6.42 0.98 14.34
CA SER A 140 5.54 0.15 15.18
C SER A 140 5.82 -1.34 14.99
N SER A 141 5.91 -1.81 13.74
CA SER A 141 6.14 -3.21 13.39
C SER A 141 7.45 -3.75 13.96
N LEU A 142 8.54 -3.00 13.83
CA LEU A 142 9.86 -3.37 14.36
C LEU A 142 9.92 -3.30 15.89
N LEU A 143 9.18 -2.36 16.50
CA LEU A 143 9.12 -2.24 17.95
C LEU A 143 8.38 -3.40 18.61
N MET A 144 7.40 -4.03 17.95
CA MET A 144 6.64 -5.15 18.51
C MET A 144 7.57 -6.27 19.02
N GLU A 145 8.57 -6.67 18.24
CA GLU A 145 9.53 -7.71 18.68
C GLU A 145 10.28 -7.30 19.95
N GLN A 146 10.73 -6.04 20.03
CA GLN A 146 11.46 -5.55 21.19
C GLN A 146 10.59 -5.48 22.45
N LEU A 147 9.31 -5.09 22.32
CA LEU A 147 8.38 -5.06 23.44
C LEU A 147 8.09 -6.48 23.96
N ALA A 148 7.90 -7.43 23.05
CA ALA A 148 7.70 -8.84 23.39
C ALA A 148 8.93 -9.42 24.12
N ASP A 149 10.14 -9.14 23.62
CA ASP A 149 11.41 -9.56 24.23
C ASP A 149 11.63 -8.96 25.63
N GLN A 150 11.13 -7.74 25.87
CA GLN A 150 11.13 -7.08 27.18
C GLN A 150 10.04 -7.62 28.12
N GLY A 151 9.17 -8.51 27.65
CA GLY A 151 8.10 -9.12 28.42
C GLY A 151 6.92 -8.19 28.67
N VAL A 152 6.71 -7.19 27.81
CA VAL A 152 5.49 -6.37 27.83
C VAL A 152 4.31 -7.28 27.51
N PRO A 153 3.26 -7.32 28.38
CA PRO A 153 2.07 -8.11 28.09
C PRO A 153 1.42 -7.69 26.77
N SER A 154 1.02 -8.67 25.96
CA SER A 154 0.47 -8.41 24.62
C SER A 154 -0.83 -7.60 24.66
N ASP A 155 -1.62 -7.73 25.72
CA ASP A 155 -2.87 -7.02 25.95
C ASP A 155 -2.67 -5.60 26.51
N TYR A 156 -1.44 -5.16 26.78
CA TYR A 156 -1.17 -3.80 27.27
C TYR A 156 -0.97 -2.79 26.13
N VAL A 157 -0.76 -3.26 24.91
CA VAL A 157 -0.48 -2.41 23.74
C VAL A 157 -1.26 -2.91 22.53
N HIS A 158 -2.03 -2.02 21.91
CA HIS A 158 -2.79 -2.29 20.69
C HIS A 158 -2.29 -1.40 19.56
N PHE A 159 -2.15 -1.94 18.35
CA PHE A 159 -1.66 -1.19 17.19
C PHE A 159 -2.74 -1.00 16.13
N VAL A 160 -2.82 0.20 15.56
CA VAL A 160 -3.66 0.51 14.40
C VAL A 160 -2.75 1.11 13.33
N LEU A 161 -2.53 0.36 12.25
CA LEU A 161 -1.48 0.64 11.26
C LEU A 161 -2.10 0.89 9.89
N LEU A 162 -1.76 2.00 9.25
CA LEU A 162 -2.18 2.33 7.89
C LEU A 162 -0.99 2.24 6.95
N GLY A 163 -1.20 1.70 5.75
CA GLY A 163 -0.19 1.68 4.69
C GLY A 163 1.14 1.09 5.14
N ASN A 164 1.11 0.01 5.92
CA ASN A 164 2.31 -0.59 6.51
C ASN A 164 3.21 -1.25 5.45
N GLU A 165 4.39 -0.69 5.25
CA GLU A 165 5.37 -1.15 4.26
C GLU A 165 6.03 -2.47 4.65
N SER A 166 5.90 -2.88 5.91
CA SER A 166 6.30 -4.18 6.43
C SER A 166 5.15 -5.21 6.43
N LEU A 167 4.07 -4.98 5.68
CA LEU A 167 3.01 -5.97 5.50
C LEU A 167 3.56 -7.31 4.99
N PRO A 168 3.31 -8.44 5.67
CA PRO A 168 3.86 -9.74 5.26
C PRO A 168 3.53 -10.10 3.81
N ASN A 169 2.29 -9.88 3.39
CA ASN A 169 1.88 -10.01 2.00
C ASN A 169 1.51 -8.64 1.40
N GLY A 170 2.41 -8.07 0.59
CA GLY A 170 2.19 -6.82 -0.14
C GLY A 170 3.12 -5.67 0.27
N GLY A 171 3.65 -5.66 1.49
CA GLY A 171 4.55 -4.61 1.94
C GLY A 171 5.87 -4.60 1.16
N MET A 172 6.31 -3.45 0.67
CA MET A 172 7.54 -3.31 -0.10
C MET A 172 8.77 -3.78 0.70
N LEU A 173 8.85 -3.49 2.01
CA LEU A 173 9.98 -3.91 2.85
C LEU A 173 10.01 -5.43 3.08
N SER A 174 8.86 -6.09 2.94
CA SER A 174 8.75 -7.56 3.00
C SER A 174 8.98 -8.21 1.63
N ARG A 175 8.46 -7.60 0.56
CA ARG A 175 8.56 -8.09 -0.83
C ARG A 175 10.00 -8.24 -1.30
N PHE A 176 10.85 -7.28 -0.93
CA PHE A 176 12.25 -7.20 -1.35
C PHE A 176 13.25 -7.70 -0.30
N ASP A 177 12.78 -8.27 0.81
CA ASP A 177 13.63 -9.04 1.71
C ASP A 177 13.93 -10.42 1.07
N LEU A 178 14.97 -10.44 0.23
CA LEU A 178 15.36 -11.60 -0.56
C LEU A 178 16.86 -11.93 -0.41
N PRO A 179 17.21 -13.19 -0.11
CA PRO A 179 16.32 -14.26 0.39
C PRO A 179 15.59 -13.84 1.68
N THR A 180 14.41 -14.39 1.94
CA THR A 180 13.60 -13.99 3.11
C THR A 180 14.38 -14.12 4.42
N GLY A 181 14.35 -13.07 5.24
CA GLY A 181 15.06 -12.97 6.52
C GLY A 181 16.55 -12.59 6.40
N THR A 182 17.00 -12.10 5.24
CA THR A 182 18.39 -11.65 5.05
C THR A 182 18.56 -10.14 5.19
N TYR A 183 17.46 -9.39 5.18
CA TYR A 183 17.39 -7.95 5.40
C TYR A 183 18.41 -7.14 4.57
N PRO A 184 18.34 -7.24 3.23
CA PRO A 184 19.27 -6.55 2.36
C PRO A 184 19.18 -5.03 2.50
N VAL A 185 20.34 -4.37 2.43
CA VAL A 185 20.49 -2.93 2.68
C VAL A 185 20.85 -2.18 1.40
N LEU A 186 20.11 -1.13 1.08
CA LEU A 186 20.45 -0.12 0.09
C LEU A 186 21.40 0.91 0.72
N THR A 187 22.67 0.52 0.90
CA THR A 187 23.66 1.26 1.72
C THR A 187 23.77 2.76 1.42
N SER A 188 23.83 3.16 0.13
CA SER A 188 23.94 4.59 -0.22
C SER A 188 22.68 5.39 0.07
N LEU A 189 21.54 4.72 0.27
CA LEU A 189 20.25 5.33 0.61
C LEU A 189 19.94 5.22 2.11
N GLY A 190 20.66 4.37 2.86
CA GLY A 190 20.36 4.07 4.26
C GLY A 190 18.94 3.53 4.43
N MET A 191 18.60 2.51 3.64
CA MET A 191 17.29 1.86 3.64
C MET A 191 17.47 0.35 3.65
N THR A 192 16.88 -0.30 4.65
CA THR A 192 16.86 -1.76 4.79
C THR A 192 15.50 -2.31 4.41
N PHE A 193 15.48 -3.38 3.60
CA PHE A 193 14.28 -4.19 3.42
C PHE A 193 14.09 -5.05 4.68
N SER A 194 13.44 -4.46 5.69
CA SER A 194 13.39 -4.96 7.07
C SER A 194 12.48 -6.19 7.28
N GLY A 195 11.86 -6.69 6.21
CA GLY A 195 11.05 -7.90 6.25
C GLY A 195 9.62 -7.66 6.69
N ALA A 196 8.99 -8.73 7.17
CA ALA A 196 7.57 -8.79 7.49
C ALA A 196 7.30 -8.47 8.97
N ALA A 197 6.27 -7.67 9.21
CA ALA A 197 5.76 -7.37 10.53
C ALA A 197 5.20 -8.63 11.21
N PRO A 198 5.37 -8.78 12.54
CA PRO A 198 4.83 -9.92 13.26
C PRO A 198 3.29 -9.87 13.31
N ALA A 199 2.63 -11.03 13.18
CA ALA A 199 1.17 -11.14 13.16
C ALA A 199 0.53 -11.62 14.49
N ASN A 200 1.36 -11.95 15.49
CA ASN A 200 0.90 -12.65 16.70
C ASN A 200 1.57 -12.18 18.01
N LEU A 201 2.18 -11.00 18.02
CA LEU A 201 2.81 -10.45 19.24
C LEU A 201 1.87 -9.53 20.02
N PHE A 202 1.12 -8.67 19.32
CA PHE A 202 0.21 -7.69 19.92
C PHE A 202 -1.08 -7.59 19.08
N PRO A 203 -2.25 -7.33 19.70
CA PRO A 203 -3.47 -6.98 18.98
C PRO A 203 -3.21 -5.85 18.00
N THR A 204 -3.46 -6.11 16.72
CA THR A 204 -3.14 -5.17 15.64
C THR A 204 -4.26 -5.12 14.62
N THR A 205 -4.61 -3.94 14.16
CA THR A 205 -5.51 -3.72 13.02
C THR A 205 -4.73 -3.02 11.93
N VAL A 206 -4.64 -3.62 10.74
CA VAL A 206 -3.94 -3.04 9.59
C VAL A 206 -4.93 -2.69 8.50
N TYR A 207 -4.88 -1.46 7.99
CA TYR A 207 -5.62 -1.05 6.80
C TYR A 207 -4.66 -0.77 5.65
N THR A 208 -5.02 -1.25 4.47
CA THR A 208 -4.23 -1.10 3.25
C THR A 208 -5.16 -0.75 2.10
N THR A 209 -4.87 0.30 1.35
CA THR A 209 -5.60 0.59 0.13
C THR A 209 -5.10 -0.29 -1.02
N GLU A 210 -6.03 -0.73 -1.87
CA GLU A 210 -5.70 -1.48 -3.08
C GLU A 210 -4.78 -0.63 -3.98
N TYR A 211 -3.74 -1.27 -4.52
CA TYR A 211 -2.68 -0.62 -5.30
C TYR A 211 -1.83 0.42 -4.56
N ASP A 212 -1.86 0.45 -3.21
CA ASP A 212 -0.88 1.22 -2.44
C ASP A 212 0.55 0.85 -2.86
N GLY A 213 1.30 1.83 -3.34
CA GLY A 213 2.62 1.63 -3.93
C GLY A 213 3.73 1.23 -2.96
N PHE A 214 3.49 1.28 -1.65
CA PHE A 214 4.44 0.81 -0.65
C PHE A 214 3.87 -0.33 0.20
N ALA A 215 2.58 -0.34 0.47
CA ALA A 215 1.93 -1.32 1.34
C ALA A 215 1.23 -2.47 0.59
N ASN A 216 0.97 -2.30 -0.71
CA ASN A 216 0.41 -3.32 -1.61
C ASN A 216 1.16 -3.32 -2.96
N PHE A 217 2.45 -3.64 -2.86
CA PHE A 217 3.36 -3.74 -3.99
C PHE A 217 3.14 -5.06 -4.78
N PRO A 218 3.19 -5.03 -6.12
CA PRO A 218 3.02 -6.22 -6.97
C PRO A 218 3.96 -7.37 -6.60
N GLN A 219 3.44 -8.60 -6.51
CA GLN A 219 4.22 -9.83 -6.37
C GLN A 219 5.07 -10.11 -7.61
N TYR A 220 4.60 -9.73 -8.80
CA TYR A 220 5.25 -9.96 -10.09
C TYR A 220 5.65 -8.65 -10.76
N PRO A 221 6.67 -7.93 -10.25
CA PRO A 221 7.06 -6.61 -10.74
C PRO A 221 7.65 -6.61 -12.17
N ILE A 222 7.91 -7.77 -12.77
CA ILE A 222 8.21 -7.88 -14.21
C ILE A 222 7.03 -7.37 -15.07
N ASN A 223 5.80 -7.41 -14.52
CA ASN A 223 4.66 -6.74 -15.11
C ASN A 223 4.77 -5.23 -14.88
N LEU A 224 5.48 -4.55 -15.79
CA LEU A 224 5.75 -3.13 -15.70
C LEU A 224 4.49 -2.26 -15.64
N LEU A 225 3.36 -2.70 -16.19
CA LEU A 225 2.10 -1.96 -16.06
C LEU A 225 1.64 -1.92 -14.60
N SER A 226 1.78 -3.04 -13.90
CA SER A 226 1.45 -3.15 -12.47
C SER A 226 2.41 -2.33 -11.63
N THR A 227 3.71 -2.40 -11.92
CA THR A 227 4.73 -1.61 -11.23
C THR A 227 4.51 -0.10 -11.44
N ILE A 228 4.19 0.34 -12.65
CA ILE A 228 3.85 1.76 -12.91
C ILE A 228 2.56 2.15 -12.18
N ASN A 229 1.56 1.26 -12.15
CA ASN A 229 0.34 1.51 -11.39
C ASN A 229 0.63 1.67 -9.89
N ALA A 230 1.46 0.80 -9.30
CA ALA A 230 1.89 0.89 -7.91
C ALA A 230 2.65 2.20 -7.63
N VAL A 231 3.58 2.60 -8.51
CA VAL A 231 4.28 3.89 -8.40
C VAL A 231 3.30 5.07 -8.42
N MET A 232 2.28 5.03 -9.27
CA MET A 232 1.20 6.03 -9.24
C MET A 232 0.36 5.93 -7.95
N GLY A 233 0.19 4.71 -7.43
CA GLY A 233 -0.45 4.41 -6.16
C GLY A 233 0.25 5.03 -4.95
N ILE A 234 1.54 5.35 -5.02
CA ILE A 234 2.21 6.14 -3.98
C ILE A 234 1.50 7.49 -3.82
N ILE A 235 1.12 8.14 -4.93
CA ILE A 235 0.45 9.44 -4.87
C ILE A 235 -1.04 9.27 -4.63
N PHE A 236 -1.72 8.44 -5.41
CA PHE A 236 -3.18 8.40 -5.45
C PHE A 236 -3.83 7.42 -4.47
N SER A 237 -3.04 6.67 -3.70
CA SER A 237 -3.53 5.65 -2.76
C SER A 237 -2.81 5.77 -1.40
N HIS A 238 -1.47 5.71 -1.38
CA HIS A 238 -0.71 5.71 -0.14
C HIS A 238 -0.83 7.01 0.67
N THR A 239 -0.98 8.16 0.00
CA THR A 239 -1.12 9.46 0.68
C THR A 239 -2.56 9.82 1.08
N THR A 240 -3.55 9.00 0.73
CA THR A 240 -4.97 9.40 0.78
C THR A 240 -5.78 8.74 1.90
N TYR A 241 -5.18 7.92 2.78
CA TYR A 241 -5.89 7.22 3.87
C TYR A 241 -6.78 8.16 4.71
N LEU A 242 -6.27 9.32 5.11
CA LEU A 242 -7.03 10.30 5.90
C LEU A 242 -8.04 11.12 5.08
N GLY A 243 -8.07 10.97 3.76
CA GLY A 243 -9.12 11.51 2.90
C GLY A 243 -10.28 10.53 2.66
N LEU A 244 -10.13 9.26 3.01
CA LEU A 244 -11.15 8.24 2.77
C LEU A 244 -12.44 8.54 3.53
N SER A 245 -13.57 8.16 2.94
CA SER A 245 -14.84 8.28 3.65
C SER A 245 -14.95 7.19 4.74
N PRO A 246 -15.74 7.44 5.82
CA PRO A 246 -16.04 6.40 6.79
C PRO A 246 -16.70 5.16 6.16
N GLU A 247 -17.40 5.32 5.04
CA GLU A 247 -18.02 4.21 4.31
C GLU A 247 -16.97 3.32 3.61
N ASP A 248 -15.93 3.91 3.01
CA ASP A 248 -14.85 3.14 2.37
C ASP A 248 -14.10 2.28 3.39
N ILE A 249 -13.82 2.85 4.57
CA ILE A 249 -13.18 2.15 5.68
C ILE A 249 -14.12 1.07 6.24
N ALA A 250 -15.41 1.37 6.38
CA ALA A 250 -16.40 0.42 6.87
C ALA A 250 -16.63 -0.78 5.94
N ASN A 251 -16.44 -0.57 4.64
CA ASN A 251 -16.58 -1.58 3.60
C ASN A 251 -15.25 -2.29 3.27
N ALA A 252 -14.19 -2.04 4.03
CA ALA A 252 -12.91 -2.71 3.85
C ALA A 252 -13.07 -4.24 3.96
N VAL A 253 -12.37 -4.95 3.08
CA VAL A 253 -12.42 -6.41 2.99
C VAL A 253 -11.44 -7.00 4.00
N LEU A 254 -11.94 -7.75 4.97
CA LEU A 254 -11.09 -8.56 5.85
C LEU A 254 -10.41 -9.67 5.04
N LEU A 255 -9.09 -9.65 4.99
CA LEU A 255 -8.29 -10.64 4.29
C LEU A 255 -8.14 -11.92 5.12
N PRO A 256 -8.06 -13.10 4.47
CA PRO A 256 -7.86 -14.34 5.19
C PRO A 256 -6.46 -14.42 5.79
N THR A 257 -6.37 -15.03 6.97
CA THR A 257 -5.11 -15.33 7.66
C THR A 257 -4.87 -16.83 7.75
N SER A 258 -3.62 -17.22 7.97
CA SER A 258 -3.19 -18.63 8.08
C SER A 258 -3.78 -19.35 9.30
N SER A 259 -4.19 -18.60 10.33
CA SER A 259 -4.78 -19.10 11.56
C SER A 259 -5.81 -18.12 12.14
N PRO A 260 -6.94 -18.61 12.68
CA PRO A 260 -7.92 -17.77 13.37
C PRO A 260 -7.44 -17.25 14.73
N ASP A 261 -6.34 -17.79 15.26
CA ASP A 261 -5.79 -17.42 16.58
C ASP A 261 -4.75 -16.29 16.52
N LEU A 262 -4.55 -15.67 15.34
CA LEU A 262 -3.65 -14.51 15.21
C LEU A 262 -4.21 -13.28 15.93
N LEU A 263 -3.31 -12.37 16.28
CA LEU A 263 -3.67 -11.12 16.94
C LEU A 263 -3.83 -9.95 15.96
N THR A 264 -3.56 -10.19 14.67
CA THR A 264 -3.61 -9.15 13.65
C THR A 264 -4.76 -9.38 12.67
N ASP A 265 -5.60 -8.37 12.52
CA ASP A 265 -6.61 -8.29 11.46
C ASP A 265 -6.07 -7.42 10.31
N TYR A 266 -6.24 -7.89 9.06
CA TYR A 266 -5.79 -7.20 7.85
C TYR A 266 -6.99 -6.81 6.98
N TYR A 267 -7.16 -5.52 6.75
CA TYR A 267 -8.26 -4.96 5.97
C TYR A 267 -7.74 -4.32 4.68
N MET A 268 -8.27 -4.77 3.55
CA MET A 268 -8.02 -4.18 2.23
C MET A 268 -9.16 -3.23 1.85
N ILE A 269 -8.84 -1.97 1.55
CA ILE A 269 -9.78 -0.95 1.08
C ILE A 269 -9.73 -0.96 -0.45
N PRO A 270 -10.78 -1.44 -1.16
CA PRO A 270 -10.77 -1.53 -2.62
C PRO A 270 -10.66 -0.17 -3.30
N SER A 271 -10.02 -0.14 -4.47
CA SER A 271 -9.81 1.08 -5.25
C SER A 271 -10.77 1.14 -6.43
N ALA A 272 -11.61 2.19 -6.45
CA ALA A 272 -12.59 2.42 -7.51
C ALA A 272 -11.94 2.69 -8.87
N THR A 273 -10.72 3.24 -8.92
CA THR A 273 -10.02 3.60 -10.16
C THR A 273 -8.55 3.24 -10.04
N LEU A 274 -8.00 2.57 -11.06
CA LEU A 274 -6.57 2.33 -11.11
C LEU A 274 -5.77 3.63 -10.95
N PRO A 275 -4.78 3.70 -10.03
CA PRO A 275 -3.93 4.87 -9.86
C PRO A 275 -3.31 5.41 -11.16
N LEU A 276 -2.95 4.53 -12.11
CA LEU A 276 -2.41 4.98 -13.41
C LEU A 276 -3.42 5.78 -14.24
N LEU A 277 -4.72 5.57 -14.03
CA LEU A 277 -5.81 6.22 -14.75
C LEU A 277 -6.31 7.48 -14.04
N ALA A 278 -6.03 7.64 -12.74
CA ALA A 278 -6.46 8.80 -11.94
C ALA A 278 -6.19 10.17 -12.60
N PRO A 279 -5.02 10.43 -13.24
CA PRO A 279 -4.78 11.71 -13.92
C PRO A 279 -5.73 12.04 -15.07
N LEU A 280 -6.33 11.02 -15.72
CA LEU A 280 -7.27 11.26 -16.82
C LEU A 280 -8.54 11.96 -16.33
N GLN A 281 -8.94 11.76 -15.07
CA GLN A 281 -10.14 12.38 -14.48
C GLN A 281 -10.01 13.90 -14.35
N LEU A 282 -8.80 14.46 -14.50
CA LEU A 282 -8.59 15.91 -14.59
C LEU A 282 -9.10 16.51 -15.91
N LEU A 283 -9.34 15.69 -16.94
CA LEU A 283 -9.91 16.15 -18.21
C LEU A 283 -11.43 16.31 -18.07
N PRO A 284 -11.99 17.53 -18.11
CA PRO A 284 -13.42 17.73 -17.90
C PRO A 284 -14.25 16.97 -18.93
N TYR A 285 -15.31 16.31 -18.46
CA TYR A 285 -16.35 15.63 -19.26
C TYR A 285 -15.91 14.40 -20.06
N ILE A 286 -14.61 14.27 -20.37
CA ILE A 286 -14.06 13.15 -21.13
C ILE A 286 -13.16 12.25 -20.28
N GLY A 287 -12.67 12.74 -19.13
CA GLY A 287 -11.83 11.99 -18.21
C GLY A 287 -12.50 10.72 -17.69
N ASN A 288 -13.67 10.86 -17.05
CA ASN A 288 -14.42 9.72 -16.52
C ASN A 288 -14.80 8.71 -17.62
N PRO A 289 -15.35 9.12 -18.79
CA PRO A 289 -15.55 8.18 -19.90
C PRO A 289 -14.29 7.45 -20.38
N LEU A 290 -13.12 8.11 -20.37
CA LEU A 290 -11.86 7.45 -20.72
C LEU A 290 -11.40 6.46 -19.66
N VAL A 291 -11.59 6.79 -18.37
CA VAL A 291 -11.33 5.85 -17.27
C VAL A 291 -12.24 4.64 -17.41
N ASP A 292 -13.56 4.85 -17.53
CA ASP A 292 -14.53 3.76 -17.67
C ASP A 292 -14.26 2.89 -18.90
N LEU A 293 -13.76 3.48 -19.99
CA LEU A 293 -13.37 2.74 -21.19
C LEU A 293 -12.15 1.83 -20.96
N LEU A 294 -11.16 2.32 -20.23
CA LEU A 294 -9.84 1.70 -20.13
C LEU A 294 -9.71 0.79 -18.90
N ASP A 295 -10.33 1.16 -17.77
CA ASP A 295 -10.18 0.51 -16.48
C ASP A 295 -10.48 -0.99 -16.54
N PRO A 296 -11.60 -1.47 -17.12
CA PRO A 296 -11.91 -2.91 -17.09
C PRO A 296 -10.86 -3.79 -17.80
N VAL A 297 -10.18 -3.27 -18.82
CA VAL A 297 -9.11 -4.00 -19.53
C VAL A 297 -7.78 -3.84 -18.81
N LEU A 298 -7.43 -2.61 -18.42
CA LEU A 298 -6.15 -2.36 -17.75
C LEU A 298 -6.11 -2.98 -16.36
N ARG A 299 -7.25 -3.10 -15.68
CA ARG A 299 -7.34 -3.70 -14.34
C ARG A 299 -7.03 -5.18 -14.39
N VAL A 300 -7.52 -5.91 -15.40
CA VAL A 300 -7.09 -7.29 -15.66
C VAL A 300 -5.57 -7.36 -15.83
N LEU A 301 -4.98 -6.46 -16.63
CA LEU A 301 -3.54 -6.47 -16.91
C LEU A 301 -2.68 -6.04 -15.72
N VAL A 302 -3.18 -5.13 -14.87
CA VAL A 302 -2.52 -4.69 -13.63
C VAL A 302 -2.65 -5.76 -12.55
N ASN A 303 -3.82 -6.37 -12.39
CA ASN A 303 -4.03 -7.39 -11.38
C ASN A 303 -3.13 -8.62 -11.61
N LEU A 304 -2.73 -8.89 -12.85
CA LEU A 304 -1.73 -9.93 -13.15
C LEU A 304 -0.41 -9.75 -12.39
N GLY A 305 -0.01 -8.51 -12.09
CA GLY A 305 1.16 -8.23 -11.25
C GLY A 305 0.99 -8.66 -9.79
N TYR A 306 -0.25 -8.94 -9.37
CA TYR A 306 -0.63 -9.37 -8.04
C TYR A 306 -1.02 -10.86 -7.99
N GLY A 307 -0.81 -11.63 -9.07
CA GLY A 307 -1.13 -13.07 -9.10
C GLY A 307 -2.61 -13.37 -9.26
N ASN A 308 -3.42 -12.40 -9.66
CA ASN A 308 -4.86 -12.53 -9.80
C ASN A 308 -5.36 -11.73 -11.02
N ILE A 309 -6.63 -11.87 -11.39
CA ILE A 309 -7.28 -10.98 -12.37
C ILE A 309 -8.48 -10.24 -11.78
N GLU A 310 -9.00 -10.68 -10.63
CA GLU A 310 -10.21 -10.13 -10.03
C GLU A 310 -9.93 -8.93 -9.10
N HIS A 311 -8.83 -8.97 -8.36
CA HIS A 311 -8.44 -7.95 -7.37
C HIS A 311 -6.94 -7.67 -7.43
N GLY A 312 -6.55 -6.47 -6.99
CA GLY A 312 -5.22 -5.88 -6.99
C GLY A 312 -4.40 -6.16 -5.75
N TRP A 313 -4.51 -7.37 -5.20
CA TRP A 313 -3.67 -7.87 -4.10
C TRP A 313 -3.46 -9.38 -4.25
N SER A 314 -2.39 -9.87 -3.64
CA SER A 314 -1.96 -11.26 -3.67
C SER A 314 -2.95 -12.20 -2.97
N PRO A 315 -3.22 -13.39 -3.54
CA PRO A 315 -4.23 -14.31 -3.03
C PRO A 315 -3.82 -15.13 -1.80
N GLU A 316 -2.53 -15.12 -1.42
CA GLU A 316 -2.01 -15.78 -0.23
C GLU A 316 -2.49 -15.12 1.07
N PHE A 317 -2.31 -15.82 2.20
CA PHE A 317 -2.70 -15.29 3.50
C PHE A 317 -1.98 -13.99 3.84
N ALA A 318 -2.70 -13.02 4.40
CA ALA A 318 -2.19 -11.67 4.65
C ALA A 318 -1.04 -11.62 5.68
N ASP A 319 -0.97 -12.60 6.59
CA ASP A 319 0.05 -12.73 7.63
C ASP A 319 1.30 -13.50 7.19
N THR A 320 1.29 -14.12 6.01
CA THR A 320 2.42 -14.93 5.53
C THR A 320 3.38 -14.08 4.70
N PRO A 321 4.68 -14.01 5.06
CA PRO A 321 5.67 -13.32 4.26
C PRO A 321 5.67 -13.84 2.84
N THR A 322 5.34 -12.96 1.89
CA THR A 322 5.23 -13.29 0.47
C THR A 322 6.16 -12.37 -0.30
N SER A 323 7.31 -12.88 -0.73
CA SER A 323 8.29 -12.11 -1.49
C SER A 323 7.84 -11.82 -2.92
N ILE A 324 8.63 -11.08 -3.70
CA ILE A 324 8.42 -10.99 -5.15
C ILE A 324 8.75 -12.33 -5.83
N GLU A 325 8.12 -12.55 -6.98
CA GLU A 325 8.30 -13.72 -7.84
C GLU A 325 8.47 -13.29 -9.30
N PHE A 326 8.90 -14.23 -10.16
CA PHE A 326 9.14 -13.90 -11.56
C PHE A 326 7.87 -13.86 -12.40
N LEU A 327 7.07 -14.92 -12.42
CA LEU A 327 5.89 -15.03 -13.28
C LEU A 327 4.69 -15.58 -12.51
N PRO A 328 3.48 -15.04 -12.75
CA PRO A 328 2.29 -15.58 -12.13
C PRO A 328 2.00 -16.99 -12.63
N ASP A 329 1.24 -17.72 -11.82
CA ASP A 329 0.80 -19.07 -12.13
C ASP A 329 0.12 -19.17 -13.51
N PHE A 330 0.41 -20.24 -14.23
CA PHE A 330 -0.11 -20.42 -15.59
C PHE A 330 -1.65 -20.46 -15.63
N SER A 331 -2.29 -20.93 -14.56
CA SER A 331 -3.75 -20.94 -14.41
C SER A 331 -4.35 -19.53 -14.41
N VAL A 332 -3.64 -18.53 -13.90
CA VAL A 332 -4.03 -17.12 -13.94
C VAL A 332 -3.92 -16.60 -15.37
N LEU A 333 -2.80 -16.88 -16.03
CA LEU A 333 -2.55 -16.47 -17.42
C LEU A 333 -3.58 -17.03 -18.42
N GLN A 334 -4.10 -18.23 -18.17
CA GLN A 334 -5.13 -18.85 -19.01
C GLN A 334 -6.47 -18.11 -19.00
N GLN A 335 -6.76 -17.32 -17.97
CA GLN A 335 -8.03 -16.59 -17.83
C GLN A 335 -8.02 -15.25 -18.58
N VAL A 336 -6.82 -14.70 -18.83
CA VAL A 336 -6.61 -13.37 -19.41
C VAL A 336 -7.34 -13.17 -20.75
N PRO A 337 -7.29 -14.09 -21.74
CA PRO A 337 -7.92 -13.82 -23.04
C PRO A 337 -9.43 -13.56 -22.94
N GLN A 338 -10.12 -14.31 -22.09
CA GLN A 338 -11.56 -14.13 -21.87
C GLN A 338 -11.83 -12.85 -21.06
N ALA A 339 -11.06 -12.61 -20.00
CA ALA A 339 -11.18 -11.41 -19.18
C ALA A 339 -10.96 -10.11 -19.99
N LEU A 340 -10.04 -10.11 -20.96
CA LEU A 340 -9.84 -8.95 -21.85
C LEU A 340 -11.01 -8.71 -22.79
N LEU A 341 -11.68 -9.76 -23.28
CA LEU A 341 -12.88 -9.62 -24.11
C LEU A 341 -14.04 -9.05 -23.29
N ASP A 342 -14.25 -9.58 -22.09
CA ASP A 342 -15.30 -9.14 -21.17
C ASP A 342 -15.03 -7.70 -20.71
N GLY A 343 -13.77 -7.39 -20.37
CA GLY A 343 -13.32 -6.03 -20.02
C GLY A 343 -13.53 -5.04 -21.17
N ALA A 344 -13.22 -5.41 -22.41
CA ALA A 344 -13.42 -4.52 -23.56
C ALA A 344 -14.93 -4.23 -23.79
N GLN A 345 -15.79 -5.23 -23.65
CA GLN A 345 -17.23 -5.04 -23.75
C GLN A 345 -17.77 -4.17 -22.60
N LYS A 346 -17.31 -4.41 -21.37
CA LYS A 346 -17.68 -3.64 -20.19
C LYS A 346 -17.25 -2.18 -20.36
N GLY A 347 -15.99 -1.92 -20.71
CA GLY A 347 -15.48 -0.56 -20.84
C GLY A 347 -16.20 0.26 -21.92
N LEU A 348 -16.53 -0.35 -23.07
CA LEU A 348 -17.37 0.32 -24.08
C LEU A 348 -18.76 0.68 -23.55
N THR A 349 -19.35 -0.21 -22.74
CA THR A 349 -20.69 0.00 -22.16
C THR A 349 -20.65 1.10 -21.11
N ASP A 350 -19.69 1.03 -20.18
CA ASP A 350 -19.54 1.99 -19.08
C ASP A 350 -19.22 3.38 -19.63
N ALA A 351 -18.25 3.50 -20.54
CA ALA A 351 -17.91 4.78 -21.16
C ALA A 351 -19.10 5.42 -21.90
N PHE A 352 -19.92 4.61 -22.58
CA PHE A 352 -21.13 5.11 -23.23
C PHE A 352 -22.18 5.57 -22.20
N ASN A 353 -22.37 4.82 -21.12
CA ASN A 353 -23.28 5.19 -20.04
C ASN A 353 -22.85 6.51 -19.40
N THR A 354 -21.57 6.67 -19.07
CA THR A 354 -21.02 7.89 -18.48
C THR A 354 -21.11 9.09 -19.42
N LEU A 355 -20.94 8.90 -20.74
CA LEU A 355 -21.18 9.97 -21.71
C LEU A 355 -22.66 10.38 -21.81
N MET A 356 -23.59 9.47 -21.53
CA MET A 356 -25.03 9.75 -21.56
C MET A 356 -25.57 10.27 -20.23
N ASP A 357 -24.81 10.13 -19.16
CA ASP A 357 -25.15 10.64 -17.84
C ASP A 357 -25.04 12.18 -17.81
N PRO A 358 -26.15 12.90 -17.54
CA PRO A 358 -26.09 14.35 -17.34
C PRO A 358 -25.11 14.79 -16.24
N ASP A 359 -24.89 13.95 -15.22
CA ASP A 359 -24.03 14.28 -14.08
C ASP A 359 -22.55 14.33 -14.49
N ASN A 360 -22.13 13.59 -15.53
CA ASN A 360 -20.79 13.68 -16.10
C ASN A 360 -20.46 15.08 -16.66
N TYR A 361 -21.48 15.89 -16.96
CA TYR A 361 -21.33 17.26 -17.46
C TYR A 361 -21.35 18.33 -16.36
N VAL A 362 -21.39 17.91 -15.10
CA VAL A 362 -21.18 18.77 -13.93
C VAL A 362 -19.73 18.58 -13.49
N TYR A 363 -18.93 19.65 -13.57
CA TYR A 363 -17.53 19.56 -13.13
C TYR A 363 -17.46 19.45 -11.60
N SER A 364 -16.92 18.33 -11.12
CA SER A 364 -16.46 18.13 -9.74
C SER A 364 -14.96 17.80 -9.75
N LEU A 365 -14.30 18.03 -8.62
CA LEU A 365 -12.95 17.49 -8.43
C LEU A 365 -13.05 15.96 -8.35
N PRO A 366 -12.09 15.21 -8.92
CA PRO A 366 -12.01 13.78 -8.69
C PRO A 366 -11.83 13.48 -7.21
N GLU A 367 -12.38 12.36 -6.75
CA GLU A 367 -12.33 11.94 -5.34
C GLU A 367 -10.91 11.92 -4.79
N TRP A 368 -9.96 11.29 -5.50
CA TRP A 368 -8.54 11.26 -5.09
C TRP A 368 -7.94 12.66 -4.93
N ALA A 369 -8.43 13.66 -5.68
CA ALA A 369 -7.92 15.03 -5.60
C ALA A 369 -8.48 15.75 -4.37
N GLU A 370 -9.71 15.46 -3.97
CA GLU A 370 -10.28 15.91 -2.70
C GLU A 370 -9.56 15.26 -1.51
N GLN A 371 -9.28 13.96 -1.61
CA GLN A 371 -8.50 13.22 -0.61
C GLN A 371 -7.07 13.77 -0.49
N LEU A 372 -6.41 14.08 -1.61
CA LEU A 372 -5.08 14.68 -1.57
C LEU A 372 -5.11 16.12 -1.05
N ALA A 373 -6.21 16.85 -1.27
CA ALA A 373 -6.38 18.18 -0.69
C ALA A 373 -6.54 18.12 0.84
N SER A 374 -7.22 17.10 1.37
CA SER A 374 -7.36 16.91 2.81
C SER A 374 -6.02 16.66 3.50
N LEU A 375 -5.04 16.07 2.79
CA LEU A 375 -3.66 15.95 3.27
C LEU A 375 -3.07 17.33 3.66
N GLY A 376 -3.35 18.36 2.85
CA GLY A 376 -2.91 19.72 3.15
C GLY A 376 -3.50 20.26 4.45
N ASP A 377 -4.76 19.94 4.73
CA ASP A 377 -5.47 20.37 5.94
C ASP A 377 -4.95 19.64 7.19
N VAL A 378 -4.65 18.34 7.10
CA VAL A 378 -4.12 17.58 8.26
C VAL A 378 -2.67 17.94 8.62
N MET A 379 -1.90 18.49 7.66
CA MET A 379 -0.55 19.02 7.91
C MET A 379 -0.58 20.37 8.66
N VAL A 380 -1.74 21.03 8.78
CA VAL A 380 -1.84 22.33 9.45
C VAL A 380 -1.59 22.20 10.95
N GLY A 381 -0.69 23.04 11.46
CA GLY A 381 -0.36 23.09 12.89
C GLY A 381 0.60 22.01 13.36
N GLY A 382 1.16 21.21 12.44
CA GLY A 382 2.26 20.28 12.69
C GLY A 382 3.63 20.80 12.26
N GLU A 383 4.65 19.95 12.39
CA GLU A 383 6.01 20.16 11.91
C GLU A 383 6.35 19.13 10.82
N SER A 384 7.19 19.52 9.88
CA SER A 384 7.61 18.68 8.75
C SER A 384 9.12 18.43 8.77
N SER A 385 9.51 17.20 8.44
CA SER A 385 10.89 16.79 8.20
C SER A 385 11.35 17.05 6.75
N ALA A 386 10.43 17.44 5.85
CA ALA A 386 10.75 17.68 4.46
C ALA A 386 11.75 18.84 4.28
N GLY A 387 12.84 18.56 3.57
CA GLY A 387 13.93 19.51 3.36
C GLY A 387 14.76 19.85 4.61
N VAL A 388 14.56 19.16 5.74
CA VAL A 388 15.42 19.31 6.93
C VAL A 388 16.75 18.64 6.63
N THR A 389 17.81 19.45 6.51
CA THR A 389 19.12 18.95 6.08
C THR A 389 19.97 18.47 7.26
N VAL A 390 20.49 17.26 7.16
CA VAL A 390 21.54 16.67 7.99
C VAL A 390 22.88 16.77 7.22
N PRO A 391 23.92 17.39 7.79
CA PRO A 391 25.23 17.48 7.12
C PRO A 391 25.86 16.10 6.91
N THR A 392 26.24 15.79 5.66
CA THR A 392 27.01 14.59 5.34
C THR A 392 28.32 14.56 6.14
N THR A 393 28.57 13.46 6.83
CA THR A 393 29.74 13.26 7.69
C THR A 393 30.89 12.56 6.97
N TRP A 394 32.04 12.47 7.63
CA TRP A 394 33.15 11.65 7.13
C TRP A 394 32.82 10.16 7.16
N ASP A 395 31.95 9.73 8.06
CA ASP A 395 31.54 8.33 8.13
C ASP A 395 30.59 7.96 6.98
N ASP A 396 29.67 8.87 6.62
CA ASP A 396 28.78 8.66 5.46
C ASP A 396 29.55 8.51 4.14
N LEU A 397 30.64 9.29 3.98
CA LEU A 397 31.45 9.29 2.76
C LEU A 397 32.49 8.17 2.68
N PHE A 398 32.94 7.64 3.82
CA PHE A 398 34.11 6.74 3.86
C PHE A 398 33.97 5.52 4.79
N GLY A 399 32.91 5.45 5.59
CA GLY A 399 32.63 4.38 6.56
C GLY A 399 31.93 3.18 5.93
N SER A 400 31.16 3.39 4.86
CA SER A 400 30.47 2.33 4.12
C SER A 400 30.72 2.41 2.61
N PHE A 401 30.43 1.32 1.89
CA PHE A 401 30.46 1.27 0.44
C PHE A 401 29.18 0.60 -0.10
N PRO A 402 28.49 1.19 -1.09
CA PRO A 402 28.75 2.51 -1.67
C PRO A 402 28.52 3.64 -0.65
N PRO A 403 29.21 4.80 -0.78
CA PRO A 403 29.08 5.89 0.17
C PRO A 403 27.68 6.52 0.10
N HIS A 404 27.21 7.05 1.23
CA HIS A 404 26.05 7.94 1.29
C HIS A 404 26.55 9.38 1.13
N THR A 405 26.22 10.03 0.01
CA THR A 405 26.66 11.40 -0.28
C THR A 405 25.65 12.45 0.16
N GLY A 406 24.39 12.06 0.39
CA GLY A 406 23.26 12.97 0.59
C GLY A 406 22.80 13.67 -0.69
N TYR A 407 23.39 13.33 -1.85
CA TYR A 407 22.99 13.85 -3.15
C TYR A 407 22.24 12.77 -3.94
N PRO A 408 20.90 12.88 -4.09
CA PRO A 408 20.07 11.78 -4.59
C PRO A 408 20.51 11.16 -5.92
N PRO A 409 20.90 11.92 -6.96
CA PRO A 409 21.35 11.32 -8.21
C PRO A 409 22.60 10.44 -8.06
N LEU A 410 23.51 10.77 -7.15
CA LEU A 410 24.74 9.99 -6.94
C LEU A 410 24.46 8.74 -6.11
N ASP A 411 23.64 8.86 -5.08
CA ASP A 411 23.35 7.74 -4.19
C ASP A 411 22.42 6.71 -4.85
N MET A 412 21.44 7.18 -5.64
CA MET A 412 20.60 6.31 -6.48
C MET A 412 21.40 5.60 -7.57
N LEU A 413 22.28 6.33 -8.27
CA LEU A 413 23.17 5.70 -9.24
C LEU A 413 24.07 4.66 -8.57
N SER A 414 24.57 4.95 -7.37
CA SER A 414 25.42 4.03 -6.61
C SER A 414 24.65 2.78 -6.18
N ALA A 415 23.40 2.92 -5.74
CA ALA A 415 22.53 1.80 -5.43
C ALA A 415 22.29 0.92 -6.67
N LEU A 416 22.02 1.51 -7.83
CA LEU A 416 21.83 0.77 -9.09
C LEU A 416 23.11 0.09 -9.61
N MET A 417 24.27 0.71 -9.41
CA MET A 417 25.54 0.24 -10.00
C MET A 417 26.30 -0.75 -9.12
N PHE A 418 26.07 -0.73 -7.81
CA PHE A 418 26.84 -1.53 -6.86
C PHE A 418 25.94 -2.40 -5.98
N THR A 419 24.90 -1.84 -5.38
CA THR A 419 24.03 -2.59 -4.46
C THR A 419 23.08 -3.55 -5.19
N LEU A 420 22.37 -3.08 -6.23
CA LEU A 420 21.42 -3.92 -6.96
C LEU A 420 22.09 -5.14 -7.63
N PRO A 421 23.30 -5.04 -8.22
CA PRO A 421 24.02 -6.21 -8.72
C PRO A 421 24.41 -7.20 -7.63
N GLU A 422 24.83 -6.74 -6.45
CA GLU A 422 25.16 -7.59 -5.31
C GLU A 422 23.91 -8.30 -4.78
N TYR A 423 22.83 -7.57 -4.56
CA TYR A 423 21.52 -8.10 -4.22
C TYR A 423 21.06 -9.17 -5.21
N SER A 424 21.11 -8.86 -6.52
CA SER A 424 20.75 -9.78 -7.60
C SER A 424 21.62 -11.04 -7.60
N TYR A 425 22.91 -10.91 -7.29
CA TYR A 425 23.82 -12.05 -7.20
C TYR A 425 23.50 -12.95 -6.00
N ASN A 426 23.18 -12.36 -4.84
CA ASN A 426 22.81 -13.12 -3.65
C ASN A 426 21.53 -13.91 -3.87
N VAL A 427 20.51 -13.30 -4.47
CA VAL A 427 19.28 -13.98 -4.89
C VAL A 427 19.59 -15.11 -5.87
N PHE A 428 20.31 -14.81 -6.96
CA PHE A 428 20.71 -15.82 -7.95
C PHE A 428 21.38 -17.03 -7.29
N MET A 429 22.33 -16.80 -6.39
CA MET A 429 23.07 -17.88 -5.72
C MET A 429 22.19 -18.69 -4.77
N SER A 430 21.21 -18.06 -4.11
CA SER A 430 20.23 -18.75 -3.26
C SER A 430 19.37 -19.71 -4.08
N GLU A 431 18.75 -19.21 -5.15
CA GLU A 431 17.87 -20.01 -6.02
C GLU A 431 18.63 -21.16 -6.72
N ILE A 432 19.88 -20.92 -7.14
CA ILE A 432 20.74 -21.99 -7.68
C ILE A 432 21.01 -23.07 -6.63
N ALA A 433 21.19 -22.70 -5.35
CA ALA A 433 21.39 -23.66 -4.27
C ALA A 433 20.13 -24.50 -4.00
N GLU A 434 18.96 -23.93 -4.22
CA GLU A 434 17.65 -24.59 -4.12
C GLU A 434 17.29 -25.40 -5.37
N GLY A 435 17.99 -25.16 -6.48
CA GLY A 435 17.83 -25.87 -7.73
C GLY A 435 16.80 -25.25 -8.67
N ASP A 436 16.32 -24.04 -8.38
CA ASP A 436 15.40 -23.30 -9.24
C ASP A 436 16.16 -22.41 -10.24
N LEU A 437 16.33 -22.93 -11.46
CA LEU A 437 17.01 -22.20 -12.53
C LEU A 437 16.17 -21.07 -13.11
N LEU A 438 14.84 -21.17 -13.03
CA LEU A 438 13.95 -20.16 -13.57
C LEU A 438 14.00 -18.93 -12.66
N ASP A 439 13.84 -19.14 -11.36
CA ASP A 439 13.80 -18.07 -10.37
C ASP A 439 15.18 -17.49 -10.07
N ALA A 440 16.26 -18.28 -10.21
CA ALA A 440 17.62 -17.76 -10.16
C ALA A 440 17.85 -16.61 -11.13
N ILE A 441 17.23 -16.64 -12.32
CA ILE A 441 17.31 -15.56 -13.31
C ILE A 441 16.12 -14.62 -13.18
N GLY A 442 14.94 -15.17 -12.95
CA GLY A 442 13.66 -14.48 -12.96
C GLY A 442 13.49 -13.49 -11.83
N ILE A 443 13.77 -13.89 -10.58
CA ILE A 443 13.59 -13.03 -9.40
C ILE A 443 14.54 -11.83 -9.46
N PRO A 444 15.84 -11.94 -9.81
CA PRO A 444 16.69 -10.77 -10.00
C PRO A 444 16.18 -9.77 -11.05
N LEU A 445 15.60 -10.27 -12.16
CA LEU A 445 15.01 -9.43 -13.19
C LEU A 445 13.73 -8.74 -12.68
N ALA A 446 12.88 -9.47 -11.97
CA ALA A 446 11.69 -8.93 -11.34
C ALA A 446 12.06 -7.85 -10.31
N ALA A 447 13.06 -8.10 -9.46
CA ALA A 447 13.54 -7.14 -8.48
C ALA A 447 14.02 -5.84 -9.14
N THR A 448 14.81 -5.97 -10.21
CA THR A 448 15.28 -4.82 -10.99
C THR A 448 14.10 -4.06 -11.59
N ALA A 449 13.12 -4.76 -12.18
CA ALA A 449 11.93 -4.14 -12.76
C ALA A 449 11.08 -3.39 -11.73
N GLY A 450 11.00 -3.90 -10.50
CA GLY A 450 10.27 -3.29 -9.39
C GLY A 450 10.96 -2.06 -8.81
N LEU A 451 12.27 -2.11 -8.60
CA LEU A 451 13.02 -1.02 -7.94
C LEU A 451 13.43 0.10 -8.90
N LEU A 452 13.63 -0.20 -10.18
CA LEU A 452 14.14 0.79 -11.15
C LEU A 452 13.27 2.05 -11.27
N PRO A 453 11.93 1.98 -11.36
CA PRO A 453 11.09 3.18 -11.41
C PRO A 453 11.27 4.10 -10.19
N LEU A 454 11.36 3.53 -8.98
CA LEU A 454 11.58 4.30 -7.75
C LEU A 454 12.98 4.93 -7.73
N ALA A 455 14.00 4.18 -8.16
CA ALA A 455 15.35 4.70 -8.27
C ALA A 455 15.44 5.89 -9.25
N LEU A 456 14.71 5.83 -10.37
CA LEU A 456 14.63 6.92 -11.34
C LEU A 456 13.93 8.15 -10.77
N ILE A 457 12.82 7.97 -10.04
CA ILE A 457 12.10 9.06 -9.39
C ILE A 457 12.99 9.71 -8.32
N GLY A 458 13.59 8.91 -7.44
CA GLY A 458 14.44 9.41 -6.38
C GLY A 458 15.72 10.09 -6.89
N ALA A 459 16.21 9.74 -8.09
CA ALA A 459 17.34 10.43 -8.72
C ALA A 459 16.95 11.78 -9.35
N LEU A 460 15.65 12.09 -9.50
CA LEU A 460 15.16 13.36 -10.07
C LEU A 460 14.76 14.38 -8.99
N LEU A 461 14.59 13.94 -7.75
CA LEU A 461 14.37 14.77 -6.56
C LEU A 461 15.70 15.36 -6.08
#